data_AF-A0A1H9TNE6-F1
#
_entry.id   AF-A0A1H9TNE6-F1
#
_cell.length_a   1.000
_cell.length_b   1.000
_cell.length_c   1.000
_cell.angle_alpha   90.00
_cell.angle_beta   90.00
_cell.angle_gamma   90.00
#
_symmetry.space_group_name_H-M   'P 1'
#
loop_
_entity.id
_entity.type
_entity.pdbx_description
1 polymer ?
#
loop_
_entity_poly.entity_id
_entity_poly.type
_entity_poly.pdbx_seq_one_letter_code
_entity_poly.pdbx_strand_id
1 'polypeptide(L)'
;MGARLRRVRPHLGLVVAVGPVIGGVLTAVGGWLPGLVVPAVLLGLGAWYFRSRRFRPRRWPVAGAVLGAAGGSYLGAISPWLSPAAVLFGLGGWVVARRARESVLEPYTPELADSPVEVPWQARGAKGLELLVAHDRITLSGGRGPFRLVRPMVALSGVGTVEQVMVARRATLPVPGVGELRVTVTPGPAVRITVPPGEWIVPTDHGREIARLVARRKELAGI
;
A
#
# COMPACT_ATOMS: atom_id res chain seq x y z
N MET A 1 17.31 5.04 7.94
CA MET A 1 15.90 5.52 7.85
C MET A 1 15.71 6.84 7.05
N GLY A 2 16.57 7.86 7.22
CA GLY A 2 16.40 9.16 6.54
C GLY A 2 16.59 9.18 5.02
N ALA A 3 17.52 8.39 4.47
CA ALA A 3 17.93 8.53 3.06
C ALA A 3 16.88 8.03 2.03
N ARG A 4 16.31 6.83 2.20
CA ARG A 4 15.32 6.26 1.25
C ARG A 4 13.99 7.03 1.25
N LEU A 5 13.44 7.32 2.43
CA LEU A 5 12.22 8.15 2.54
C LEU A 5 12.45 9.58 2.03
N ARG A 6 13.66 10.16 2.19
CA ARG A 6 14.02 11.44 1.56
C ARG A 6 14.08 11.35 0.03
N ARG A 7 14.53 10.23 -0.53
CA ARG A 7 14.57 10.01 -1.99
C ARG A 7 13.18 9.91 -2.62
N VAL A 8 12.19 9.46 -1.83
CA VAL A 8 10.81 9.22 -2.31
C VAL A 8 9.90 10.42 -2.05
N ARG A 9 10.23 11.27 -1.06
CA ARG A 9 9.58 12.57 -0.82
C ARG A 9 9.41 13.44 -2.09
N PRO A 10 10.41 13.63 -2.97
CA PRO A 10 10.20 14.43 -4.18
C PRO A 10 9.21 13.77 -5.12
N HIS A 11 9.21 12.44 -5.26
CA HIS A 11 8.27 11.72 -6.12
C HIS A 11 6.83 11.81 -5.61
N LEU A 12 6.61 11.68 -4.30
CA LEU A 12 5.30 11.88 -3.67
C LEU A 12 4.87 13.36 -3.71
N GLY A 13 5.81 14.28 -3.53
CA GLY A 13 5.59 15.71 -3.70
C GLY A 13 5.13 16.03 -5.11
N LEU A 14 5.70 15.37 -6.12
CA LEU A 14 5.33 15.52 -7.53
C LEU A 14 3.91 15.00 -7.80
N VAL A 15 3.52 13.86 -7.22
CA VAL A 15 2.13 13.34 -7.29
C VAL A 15 1.13 14.32 -6.68
N VAL A 16 1.48 14.91 -5.53
CA VAL A 16 0.60 15.88 -4.84
C VAL A 16 0.55 17.21 -5.58
N ALA A 17 1.67 17.65 -6.14
CA ALA A 17 1.82 19.01 -6.66
C ALA A 17 1.38 19.19 -8.11
N VAL A 18 1.58 18.20 -8.99
CA VAL A 18 1.41 18.41 -10.44
C VAL A 18 -0.02 18.82 -10.81
N GLY A 19 -1.04 18.08 -10.35
CA GLY A 19 -2.44 18.41 -10.67
C GLY A 19 -2.86 19.79 -10.17
N PRO A 20 -2.68 20.09 -8.88
CA PRO A 20 -3.05 21.38 -8.33
C PRO A 20 -2.20 22.57 -8.83
N VAL A 21 -0.90 22.39 -9.09
CA VAL A 21 -0.06 23.47 -9.63
C VAL A 21 -0.53 23.85 -11.04
N ILE A 22 -0.83 22.86 -11.88
CA ILE A 22 -1.37 23.10 -13.23
C ILE A 22 -2.74 23.76 -13.15
N GLY A 23 -3.62 23.29 -12.25
CA GLY A 23 -4.92 23.93 -12.00
C GLY A 23 -4.77 25.38 -11.52
N GLY A 24 -3.85 25.64 -10.60
CA GLY A 24 -3.58 26.97 -10.08
C GLY A 24 -3.06 27.94 -11.14
N VAL A 25 -2.14 27.51 -12.01
CA VAL A 25 -1.62 28.32 -13.11
C VAL A 25 -2.72 28.69 -14.10
N LEU A 26 -3.56 27.72 -14.51
CA LEU A 26 -4.64 27.98 -15.46
C LEU A 26 -5.72 28.91 -14.90
N THR A 27 -6.04 28.76 -13.62
CA THR A 27 -7.00 29.64 -12.94
C THR A 27 -6.46 31.06 -12.73
N ALA A 28 -5.16 31.20 -12.47
CA ALA A 28 -4.51 32.51 -12.38
C ALA A 28 -4.49 33.23 -13.74
N VAL A 29 -4.26 32.51 -14.84
CA VAL A 29 -4.35 33.05 -16.21
C VAL A 29 -5.78 33.48 -16.56
N GLY A 30 -6.80 32.79 -16.02
CA GLY A 30 -8.21 33.15 -16.19
C GLY A 30 -8.71 34.31 -15.34
N GLY A 31 -7.87 34.91 -14.47
CA GLY A 31 -8.21 36.11 -13.69
C GLY A 31 -9.16 35.88 -12.50
N TRP A 32 -9.63 34.65 -12.25
CA TRP A 32 -10.57 34.34 -11.18
C TRP A 32 -9.86 33.80 -9.92
N LEU A 33 -9.30 34.73 -9.14
CA LEU A 33 -8.57 34.45 -7.88
C LEU A 33 -9.29 33.48 -6.90
N PRO A 34 -10.63 33.55 -6.69
CA PRO A 34 -11.34 32.59 -5.84
C PRO A 34 -11.25 31.13 -6.31
N GLY A 35 -11.00 30.89 -7.59
CA GLY A 35 -10.84 29.54 -8.13
C GLY A 35 -9.58 28.84 -7.62
N LEU A 36 -8.57 29.57 -7.13
CA LEU A 36 -7.32 29.01 -6.59
C LEU A 36 -7.52 28.22 -5.29
N VAL A 37 -8.67 28.39 -4.62
CA VAL A 37 -9.00 27.68 -3.39
C VAL A 37 -9.04 26.16 -3.62
N VAL A 38 -9.61 25.71 -4.74
CA VAL A 38 -9.74 24.26 -5.02
C VAL A 38 -8.37 23.59 -5.21
N PRO A 39 -7.45 24.12 -6.04
CA PRO A 39 -6.07 23.64 -6.09
C PRO A 39 -5.35 23.69 -4.74
N ALA A 40 -5.47 24.78 -3.98
CA ALA A 40 -4.81 24.91 -2.68
C ALA A 40 -5.31 23.87 -1.67
N VAL A 41 -6.62 23.58 -1.65
CA VAL A 41 -7.23 22.54 -0.81
C VAL A 41 -6.77 21.15 -1.27
N LEU A 42 -6.69 20.87 -2.57
CA LEU A 42 -6.17 19.60 -3.08
C LEU A 42 -4.69 19.38 -2.71
N LEU A 43 -3.86 20.42 -2.75
CA LEU A 43 -2.48 20.38 -2.24
C LEU A 43 -2.44 20.07 -0.75
N GLY A 44 -3.24 20.80 0.03
CA GLY A 44 -3.31 20.64 1.49
C GLY A 44 -3.73 19.23 1.87
N LEU A 45 -4.82 18.72 1.28
CA LEU A 45 -5.34 17.37 1.52
C LEU A 45 -4.36 16.29 1.04
N GLY A 46 -3.75 16.45 -0.14
CA GLY A 46 -2.74 15.52 -0.65
C GLY A 46 -1.51 15.46 0.24
N ALA A 47 -0.97 16.62 0.62
CA ALA A 47 0.20 16.70 1.51
C ALA A 47 -0.12 16.13 2.90
N TRP A 48 -1.29 16.43 3.45
CA TRP A 48 -1.74 15.88 4.73
C TRP A 48 -1.95 14.36 4.67
N TYR A 49 -2.56 13.84 3.60
CA TYR A 49 -2.77 12.41 3.40
C TYR A 49 -1.44 11.66 3.32
N PHE A 50 -0.52 12.10 2.46
CA PHE A 50 0.78 11.42 2.32
C PHE A 50 1.66 11.58 3.55
N ARG A 51 1.56 12.70 4.28
CA ARG A 51 2.22 12.87 5.58
C ARG A 51 1.70 11.86 6.61
N SER A 52 0.39 11.72 6.71
CA SER A 52 -0.27 10.84 7.69
C SER A 52 -0.18 9.36 7.32
N ARG A 53 -0.09 9.04 6.02
CA ARG A 53 -0.03 7.67 5.47
C ARG A 53 1.35 7.32 4.88
N ARG A 54 2.41 8.04 5.28
CA ARG A 54 3.79 7.82 4.82
C ARG A 54 4.32 6.40 5.04
N PHE A 55 3.70 5.65 5.96
CA PHE A 55 4.10 4.27 6.30
C PHE A 55 3.23 3.19 5.66
N ARG A 56 2.26 3.56 4.80
CA ARG A 56 1.34 2.61 4.15
C ARG A 56 1.46 2.69 2.61
N PRO A 57 2.60 2.30 2.02
CA PRO A 57 2.88 2.44 0.59
C PRO A 57 1.89 1.70 -0.30
N ARG A 58 1.22 0.67 0.21
CA ARG A 58 0.14 -0.06 -0.48
C ARG A 58 -0.95 0.86 -1.03
N ARG A 59 -1.30 1.95 -0.34
CA ARG A 59 -2.41 2.83 -0.71
C ARG A 59 -2.00 3.97 -1.64
N TRP A 60 -0.70 4.18 -1.86
CA TRP A 60 -0.21 5.32 -2.64
C TRP A 60 -0.73 5.35 -4.07
N PRO A 61 -0.77 4.24 -4.85
CA PRO A 61 -1.27 4.29 -6.22
C PRO A 61 -2.73 4.74 -6.31
N VAL A 62 -3.58 4.23 -5.41
CA VAL A 62 -5.00 4.61 -5.37
C VAL A 62 -5.16 6.08 -4.97
N ALA A 63 -4.41 6.54 -3.97
CA ALA A 63 -4.45 7.94 -3.56
C ALA A 63 -3.94 8.88 -4.66
N GLY A 64 -2.87 8.52 -5.36
CA GLY A 64 -2.37 9.25 -6.53
C GLY A 64 -3.40 9.31 -7.65
N ALA A 65 -4.11 8.21 -7.91
CA ALA A 65 -5.19 8.17 -8.89
C ALA A 65 -6.35 9.12 -8.55
N VAL A 66 -6.80 9.10 -7.29
CA VAL A 66 -7.90 9.95 -6.82
C VAL A 66 -7.51 11.43 -6.86
N LEU A 67 -6.30 11.78 -6.40
CA LEU A 67 -5.81 13.16 -6.44
C LEU A 67 -5.61 13.65 -7.87
N GLY A 68 -5.07 12.79 -8.74
CA GLY A 68 -4.95 13.08 -10.17
C GLY A 68 -6.31 13.30 -10.83
N ALA A 69 -7.28 12.43 -10.59
CA ALA A 69 -8.63 12.57 -11.14
C ALA A 69 -9.36 13.80 -10.59
N ALA A 70 -9.18 14.14 -9.31
CA ALA A 70 -9.70 15.37 -8.72
C ALA A 70 -9.08 16.62 -9.36
N GLY A 71 -7.77 16.60 -9.60
CA GLY A 71 -7.09 17.68 -10.33
C GLY A 71 -7.56 17.82 -11.78
N GLY A 72 -7.70 16.72 -12.50
CA GLY A 72 -8.16 16.76 -13.89
C GLY A 72 -9.65 17.06 -14.06
N SER A 73 -10.50 16.68 -13.10
CA SER A 73 -11.93 17.06 -13.10
C SER A 73 -12.12 18.56 -12.84
N TYR A 74 -11.26 19.17 -12.02
CA TYR A 74 -11.23 20.62 -11.88
C TYR A 74 -10.93 21.32 -13.22
N LEU A 75 -10.00 20.79 -14.02
CA LEU A 75 -9.74 21.32 -15.37
C LEU A 75 -10.95 21.16 -16.30
N GLY A 76 -11.64 20.03 -16.23
CA GLY A 76 -12.90 19.81 -16.96
C GLY A 76 -14.01 20.80 -16.57
N ALA A 77 -14.05 21.23 -15.30
CA ALA A 77 -15.00 22.25 -14.83
C ALA A 77 -14.67 23.66 -15.36
N ILE A 78 -13.39 23.95 -15.66
CA ILE A 78 -12.98 25.20 -16.32
C ILE A 78 -13.34 25.17 -17.80
N SER A 79 -13.12 24.03 -18.47
CA SER A 79 -13.45 23.86 -19.89
C SER A 79 -13.89 22.43 -20.18
N PRO A 80 -15.10 22.23 -20.78
CA PRO A 80 -15.59 20.89 -21.12
C PRO A 80 -14.66 20.09 -22.04
N TRP A 81 -13.87 20.77 -22.89
CA TRP A 81 -12.85 20.14 -23.74
C TRP A 81 -11.74 19.47 -22.95
N LEU A 82 -11.52 19.89 -21.70
CA LEU A 82 -10.54 19.32 -20.78
C LEU A 82 -11.11 18.19 -19.93
N SER A 83 -12.35 17.76 -20.14
CA SER A 83 -12.94 16.62 -19.41
C SER A 83 -12.09 15.33 -19.44
N PRO A 84 -11.38 14.97 -20.55
CA PRO A 84 -10.48 13.83 -20.55
C PRO A 84 -9.30 13.94 -19.58
N ALA A 85 -8.98 15.16 -19.11
CA ALA A 85 -7.89 15.39 -18.17
C ALA A 85 -8.10 14.64 -16.85
N ALA A 86 -9.34 14.44 -16.39
CA ALA A 86 -9.61 13.64 -15.18
C ALA A 86 -9.03 12.22 -15.29
N VAL A 87 -9.21 11.57 -16.44
CA VAL A 87 -8.71 10.21 -16.68
C VAL A 87 -7.19 10.22 -16.82
N LEU A 88 -6.65 11.15 -17.61
CA LEU A 88 -5.20 11.25 -17.86
C LEU A 88 -4.41 11.55 -16.59
N PHE A 89 -4.85 12.53 -15.79
CA PHE A 89 -4.20 12.86 -14.53
C PHE A 89 -4.39 11.76 -13.48
N GLY A 90 -5.55 11.09 -13.46
CA GLY A 90 -5.77 9.92 -12.60
C GLY A 90 -4.80 8.78 -12.93
N LEU A 91 -4.66 8.42 -14.20
CA LEU A 91 -3.70 7.40 -14.65
C LEU A 91 -2.26 7.81 -14.37
N GLY A 92 -1.89 9.06 -14.68
CA GLY A 92 -0.56 9.60 -14.40
C GLY A 92 -0.22 9.55 -12.91
N GLY A 93 -1.14 9.99 -12.05
CA GLY A 93 -1.01 9.94 -10.59
C GLY A 93 -0.84 8.50 -10.08
N TRP A 94 -1.58 7.55 -10.65
CA TRP A 94 -1.44 6.13 -10.33
C TRP A 94 -0.06 5.59 -10.70
N VAL A 95 0.42 5.84 -11.92
CA VAL A 95 1.71 5.35 -12.43
C VAL A 95 2.87 5.89 -11.59
N VAL A 96 2.88 7.20 -11.33
CA VAL A 96 3.95 7.83 -10.53
C VAL A 96 3.94 7.30 -9.09
N ALA A 97 2.77 7.20 -8.47
CA ALA A 97 2.66 6.67 -7.11
C ALA A 97 2.98 5.17 -7.02
N ARG A 98 2.70 4.40 -8.08
CA ARG A 98 3.13 3.00 -8.22
C ARG A 98 4.65 2.89 -8.30
N ARG A 99 5.29 3.69 -9.15
CA ARG A 99 6.75 3.70 -9.28
C ARG A 99 7.44 4.15 -7.98
N ALA A 100 6.87 5.13 -7.29
CA ALA A 100 7.32 5.55 -5.97
C ALA A 100 7.20 4.42 -4.93
N ARG A 101 6.08 3.68 -4.94
CA ARG A 101 5.90 2.48 -4.12
C ARG A 101 6.96 1.41 -4.43
N GLU A 102 7.16 1.07 -5.71
CA GLU A 102 8.13 0.06 -6.14
C GLU A 102 9.54 0.45 -5.68
N SER A 103 9.95 1.71 -5.82
CA SER A 103 11.27 2.19 -5.35
C SER A 103 11.49 2.13 -3.83
N VAL A 104 10.42 2.11 -3.03
CA VAL A 104 10.49 1.98 -1.56
C VAL A 104 10.57 0.52 -1.14
N LEU A 105 9.81 -0.33 -1.83
CA LEU A 105 9.62 -1.73 -1.46
C LEU A 105 10.67 -2.65 -2.10
N GLU A 106 11.27 -2.25 -3.22
CA GLU A 106 12.20 -3.06 -4.00
C GLU A 106 13.57 -2.37 -4.17
N PRO A 107 14.70 -3.10 -4.03
CA PRO A 107 14.80 -4.48 -3.54
C PRO A 107 14.57 -4.56 -2.03
N TYR A 108 14.04 -5.70 -1.58
CA TYR A 108 13.84 -5.99 -0.17
C TYR A 108 15.20 -6.08 0.54
N THR A 109 15.46 -5.13 1.42
CA THR A 109 16.74 -4.99 2.13
C THR A 109 16.52 -5.02 3.64
N PRO A 110 17.52 -5.43 4.44
CA PRO A 110 17.42 -5.45 5.91
C PRO A 110 16.97 -4.11 6.52
N GLU A 111 17.26 -2.99 5.84
CA GLU A 111 16.84 -1.64 6.21
C GLU A 111 15.30 -1.46 6.31
N LEU A 112 14.51 -2.31 5.62
CA LEU A 112 13.05 -2.32 5.73
C LEU A 112 12.56 -2.96 7.04
N ALA A 113 13.38 -3.81 7.67
CA ALA A 113 13.07 -4.43 8.96
C ALA A 113 13.07 -3.40 10.08
N ASP A 114 14.07 -2.52 10.09
CA ASP A 114 14.19 -1.43 11.05
C ASP A 114 13.24 -0.24 10.73
N SER A 115 12.45 -0.34 9.66
CA SER A 115 11.56 0.72 9.19
C SER A 115 10.11 0.49 9.65
N PRO A 116 9.38 1.56 10.05
CA PRO A 116 7.95 1.48 10.40
C PRO A 116 7.02 1.22 9.20
N VAL A 117 7.57 1.03 8.00
CA VAL A 117 6.84 0.87 6.74
C VAL A 117 6.15 -0.51 6.69
N GLU A 118 4.88 -0.49 6.29
CA GLU A 118 4.09 -1.68 5.99
C GLU A 118 4.59 -2.32 4.69
N VAL A 119 5.11 -3.55 4.79
CA VAL A 119 5.64 -4.32 3.65
C VAL A 119 4.56 -5.28 3.16
N PRO A 120 4.04 -5.11 1.93
CA PRO A 120 3.10 -6.06 1.34
C PRO A 120 3.85 -7.22 0.68
N TRP A 121 3.47 -8.44 1.01
CA TRP A 121 3.93 -9.67 0.38
C TRP A 121 2.76 -10.33 -0.33
N GLN A 122 2.86 -10.47 -1.65
CA GLN A 122 1.82 -11.13 -2.43
C GLN A 122 1.94 -12.65 -2.29
N ALA A 123 0.81 -13.31 -2.10
CA ALA A 123 0.77 -14.76 -2.08
C ALA A 123 0.92 -15.32 -3.50
N ARG A 124 1.78 -16.34 -3.63
CA ARG A 124 1.99 -17.08 -4.87
C ARG A 124 0.70 -17.76 -5.30
N GLY A 125 0.35 -17.60 -6.58
CA GLY A 125 -0.83 -18.25 -7.17
C GLY A 125 -2.19 -17.67 -6.73
N ALA A 126 -2.21 -16.61 -5.90
CA ALA A 126 -3.43 -15.98 -5.41
C ALA A 126 -3.32 -14.45 -5.48
N LYS A 127 -3.70 -13.86 -6.64
CA LYS A 127 -3.55 -12.40 -6.90
C LYS A 127 -4.27 -11.48 -5.90
N GLY A 128 -5.23 -12.00 -5.13
CA GLY A 128 -6.01 -11.25 -4.13
C GLY A 128 -5.62 -11.51 -2.68
N LEU A 129 -4.61 -12.35 -2.41
CA LEU A 129 -4.14 -12.65 -1.06
C LEU A 129 -2.77 -12.00 -0.83
N GLU A 130 -2.71 -11.12 0.16
CA GLU A 130 -1.51 -10.37 0.53
C GLU A 130 -1.27 -10.44 2.03
N LEU A 131 -0.05 -10.74 2.43
CA LEU A 131 0.41 -10.62 3.81
C LEU A 131 1.07 -9.26 4.00
N LEU A 132 0.52 -8.43 4.86
CA LEU A 132 1.06 -7.12 5.19
C LEU A 132 1.77 -7.22 6.53
N VAL A 133 3.07 -6.95 6.55
CA VAL A 133 3.85 -6.91 7.78
C VAL A 133 4.14 -5.45 8.09
N ALA A 134 3.46 -4.91 9.10
CA ALA A 134 3.73 -3.60 9.67
C ALA A 134 4.66 -3.72 10.90
N HIS A 135 4.99 -2.59 11.52
CA HIS A 135 5.92 -2.57 12.67
C HIS A 135 5.27 -3.09 13.95
N ASP A 136 3.97 -2.91 14.09
CA ASP A 136 3.16 -3.24 15.26
C ASP A 136 2.25 -4.45 15.06
N ARG A 137 2.09 -4.91 13.81
CA ARG A 137 1.07 -5.90 13.44
C ARG A 137 1.37 -6.63 12.15
N ILE A 138 0.72 -7.79 12.02
CA ILE A 138 0.62 -8.53 10.78
C ILE A 138 -0.84 -8.52 10.35
N THR A 139 -1.11 -8.22 9.07
CA THR A 139 -2.45 -8.21 8.51
C THR A 139 -2.48 -9.09 7.29
N LEU A 140 -3.34 -10.12 7.29
CA LEU A 140 -3.59 -10.90 6.08
C LEU A 140 -4.79 -10.27 5.36
N SER A 141 -4.60 -9.84 4.12
CA SER A 141 -5.61 -9.22 3.28
C SER A 141 -6.03 -10.20 2.20
N GLY A 142 -7.28 -10.63 2.20
CA GLY A 142 -7.82 -11.58 1.22
C GLY A 142 -9.20 -11.15 0.71
N GLY A 143 -9.53 -11.49 -0.54
CA GLY A 143 -10.89 -11.34 -1.07
C GLY A 143 -11.79 -12.52 -0.69
N ARG A 144 -12.97 -12.24 -0.17
CA ARG A 144 -14.11 -13.17 -0.02
C ARG A 144 -15.10 -12.89 -1.16
N GLY A 145 -14.83 -13.43 -2.34
CA GLY A 145 -15.62 -13.17 -3.55
C GLY A 145 -15.33 -11.80 -4.19
N PRO A 146 -16.13 -11.38 -5.19
CA PRO A 146 -15.80 -10.22 -6.04
C PRO A 146 -15.82 -8.86 -5.31
N PHE A 147 -16.50 -8.75 -4.16
CA PHE A 147 -16.71 -7.45 -3.49
C PHE A 147 -16.46 -7.40 -1.98
N ARG A 148 -16.19 -8.53 -1.31
CA ARG A 148 -15.89 -8.51 0.14
C ARG A 148 -14.41 -8.70 0.37
N LEU A 149 -13.80 -7.77 1.08
CA LEU A 149 -12.37 -7.81 1.39
C LEU A 149 -12.21 -7.98 2.90
N VAL A 150 -11.47 -9.00 3.30
CA VAL A 150 -11.32 -9.38 4.70
C VAL A 150 -9.89 -9.12 5.14
N ARG A 151 -9.74 -8.57 6.35
CA ARG A 151 -8.45 -8.12 6.90
C ARG A 151 -8.25 -8.56 8.35
N PRO A 152 -8.05 -9.86 8.61
CA PRO A 152 -7.46 -10.33 9.85
C PRO A 152 -6.26 -9.47 10.24
N MET A 153 -6.28 -8.92 11.45
CA MET A 153 -5.18 -8.12 11.99
C MET A 153 -4.79 -8.69 13.34
N VAL A 154 -3.51 -9.02 13.49
CA VAL A 154 -2.94 -9.55 14.72
C VAL A 154 -1.75 -8.67 15.10
N ALA A 155 -1.70 -8.25 16.36
CA ALA A 155 -0.57 -7.48 16.90
C ALA A 155 0.70 -8.34 16.85
N LEU A 156 1.86 -7.72 16.60
CA LEU A 156 3.13 -8.43 16.47
C LEU A 156 3.51 -9.18 17.75
N SER A 157 3.11 -8.64 18.91
CA SER A 157 3.25 -9.28 20.23
C SER A 157 2.49 -10.60 20.34
N GLY A 158 1.38 -10.75 19.62
CA GLY A 158 0.59 -11.97 19.59
C GLY A 158 1.06 -12.97 18.52
N VAL A 159 2.01 -12.59 17.65
CA VAL A 159 2.55 -13.51 16.65
C VAL A 159 3.48 -14.48 17.34
N GLY A 160 3.33 -15.78 17.11
CA GLY A 160 4.21 -16.82 17.61
C GLY A 160 5.41 -17.03 16.68
N THR A 161 5.63 -18.28 16.25
CA THR A 161 6.70 -18.66 15.33
C THR A 161 6.35 -18.30 13.88
N VAL A 162 7.38 -17.98 13.09
CA VAL A 162 7.29 -17.74 11.66
C VAL A 162 8.28 -18.65 10.96
N GLU A 163 7.76 -19.63 10.23
CA GLU A 163 8.55 -20.71 9.63
C GLU A 163 8.27 -20.83 8.14
N GLN A 164 9.31 -21.14 7.37
CA GLN A 164 9.13 -21.53 5.98
C GLN A 164 8.74 -23.01 5.93
N VAL A 165 7.59 -23.31 5.33
CA VAL A 165 7.07 -24.67 5.18
C VAL A 165 6.93 -25.00 3.70
N MET A 166 7.10 -26.27 3.36
CA MET A 166 6.85 -26.77 2.01
C MET A 166 5.46 -27.36 1.91
N VAL A 167 4.63 -26.83 1.01
CA VAL A 167 3.27 -27.31 0.81
C VAL A 167 3.28 -28.31 -0.32
N ALA A 168 3.01 -29.58 0.01
CA ALA A 168 3.09 -30.67 -0.96
C ALA A 168 1.91 -30.69 -1.96
N ARG A 169 0.72 -30.25 -1.54
CA ARG A 169 -0.50 -30.33 -2.34
C ARG A 169 -1.34 -29.08 -2.16
N ARG A 170 -2.14 -28.76 -3.19
CA ARG A 170 -3.08 -27.64 -3.12
C ARG A 170 -4.11 -27.91 -2.02
N ALA A 171 -4.22 -27.00 -1.07
CA ALA A 171 -5.15 -27.14 0.04
C ALA A 171 -5.86 -25.80 0.30
N THR A 172 -7.15 -25.86 0.59
CA THR A 172 -7.92 -24.68 0.99
C THR A 172 -8.08 -24.69 2.50
N LEU A 173 -7.32 -23.84 3.19
CA LEU A 173 -7.26 -23.81 4.64
C LEU A 173 -8.11 -22.66 5.19
N PRO A 174 -8.86 -22.88 6.29
CA PRO A 174 -9.55 -21.80 6.99
C PRO A 174 -8.52 -20.85 7.63
N VAL A 175 -8.84 -19.56 7.67
CA VAL A 175 -8.03 -18.54 8.33
C VAL A 175 -8.59 -18.31 9.74
N PRO A 176 -7.86 -18.73 10.79
CA PRO A 176 -8.30 -18.52 12.17
C PRO A 176 -8.49 -17.04 12.50
N GLY A 177 -9.50 -16.76 13.33
CA GLY A 177 -9.91 -15.41 13.73
C GLY A 177 -10.83 -14.70 12.74
N VAL A 178 -11.12 -15.31 11.59
CA VAL A 178 -11.86 -14.67 10.48
C VAL A 178 -12.84 -15.64 9.80
N GLY A 179 -13.79 -16.15 10.59
CA GLY A 179 -14.92 -16.98 10.08
C GLY A 179 -14.54 -17.94 8.94
N GLU A 180 -15.26 -17.85 7.81
CA GLU A 180 -15.08 -18.69 6.61
C GLU A 180 -13.99 -18.22 5.63
N LEU A 181 -13.08 -17.31 5.99
CA LEU A 181 -12.02 -16.93 5.05
C LEU A 181 -11.17 -18.18 4.75
N ARG A 182 -11.10 -18.54 3.48
CA ARG A 182 -10.43 -19.74 2.98
C ARG A 182 -9.26 -19.33 2.10
N VAL A 183 -8.06 -19.72 2.50
CA VAL A 183 -6.83 -19.50 1.73
C VAL A 183 -6.52 -20.75 0.93
N THR A 184 -6.58 -20.64 -0.39
CA THR A 184 -6.08 -21.68 -1.28
C THR A 184 -4.56 -21.58 -1.35
N VAL A 185 -3.89 -22.49 -0.66
CA VAL A 185 -2.44 -22.64 -0.68
C VAL A 185 -2.07 -23.47 -1.91
N THR A 186 -1.22 -22.94 -2.78
CA THR A 186 -0.67 -23.68 -3.92
C THR A 186 0.55 -24.51 -3.50
N PRO A 187 0.84 -25.63 -4.18
CA PRO A 187 2.07 -26.38 -3.94
C PRO A 187 3.32 -25.50 -4.06
N GLY A 188 4.32 -25.77 -3.22
CA GLY A 188 5.59 -25.05 -3.16
C GLY A 188 5.85 -24.35 -1.82
N PRO A 189 6.88 -23.49 -1.75
CA PRO A 189 7.22 -22.77 -0.53
C PRO A 189 6.05 -21.90 -0.01
N ALA A 190 5.83 -21.95 1.28
CA ALA A 190 4.88 -21.14 2.02
C ALA A 190 5.51 -20.65 3.33
N VAL A 191 4.91 -19.62 3.92
CA VAL A 191 5.23 -19.20 5.28
C VAL A 191 4.08 -19.58 6.20
N ARG A 192 4.40 -20.23 7.31
CA ARG A 192 3.49 -20.55 8.41
C ARG A 192 3.74 -19.57 9.54
N ILE A 193 2.68 -18.93 10.00
CA ILE A 193 2.71 -17.91 11.04
C ILE A 193 1.72 -18.35 12.13
N THR A 194 2.23 -18.64 13.32
CA THR A 194 1.36 -18.91 14.48
C THR A 194 0.75 -17.60 14.96
N VAL A 195 -0.57 -17.52 15.05
CA VAL A 195 -1.33 -16.31 15.41
C VAL A 195 -2.59 -16.69 16.16
N PRO A 196 -2.90 -16.14 17.34
CA PRO A 196 -4.13 -16.45 18.06
C PRO A 196 -5.36 -16.21 17.18
N PRO A 197 -6.30 -17.18 17.02
CA PRO A 197 -6.41 -18.47 17.71
C PRO A 197 -5.83 -19.72 16.98
N GLY A 198 -5.04 -19.59 15.92
CA GLY A 198 -4.45 -20.73 15.22
C GLY A 198 -3.20 -20.39 14.39
N GLU A 199 -3.19 -20.74 13.10
CA GLU A 199 -2.06 -20.54 12.21
C GLU A 199 -2.51 -19.98 10.86
N TRP A 200 -1.72 -19.07 10.29
CA TRP A 200 -1.87 -18.62 8.92
C TRP A 200 -0.81 -19.27 8.04
N ILE A 201 -1.23 -19.86 6.93
CA ILE A 201 -0.33 -20.41 5.92
C ILE A 201 -0.51 -19.59 4.64
N VAL A 202 0.56 -18.92 4.22
CA VAL A 202 0.57 -18.05 3.04
C VAL A 202 1.57 -18.59 2.02
N PRO A 203 1.14 -19.01 0.81
CA PRO A 203 2.07 -19.49 -0.21
C PRO A 203 2.95 -18.32 -0.68
N THR A 204 4.27 -18.40 -0.53
CA THR A 204 5.21 -17.34 -0.91
C THR A 204 6.63 -17.89 -1.00
N ASP A 205 7.41 -17.39 -1.95
CA ASP A 205 8.83 -17.75 -2.09
C ASP A 205 9.71 -17.10 -1.02
N HIS A 206 9.20 -16.05 -0.38
CA HIS A 206 9.97 -15.17 0.49
C HIS A 206 9.79 -15.46 1.97
N GLY A 207 9.55 -16.73 2.32
CA GLY A 207 9.29 -17.13 3.70
C GLY A 207 10.45 -16.78 4.65
N ARG A 208 11.70 -16.88 4.18
CA ARG A 208 12.90 -16.55 4.97
C ARG A 208 12.99 -15.05 5.24
N GLU A 209 12.71 -14.23 4.24
CA GLU A 209 12.72 -12.77 4.32
C GLU A 209 11.64 -12.26 5.28
N ILE A 210 10.44 -12.87 5.24
CA ILE A 210 9.34 -12.59 6.15
C ILE A 210 9.70 -12.99 7.58
N ALA A 211 10.27 -14.18 7.79
CA ALA A 211 10.70 -14.64 9.11
C ALA A 211 11.75 -13.71 9.72
N ARG A 212 12.77 -13.33 8.93
CA ARG A 212 13.79 -12.34 9.34
C ARG A 212 13.18 -10.97 9.66
N LEU A 213 12.19 -10.53 8.89
CA LEU A 213 11.47 -9.26 9.14
C LEU A 213 10.78 -9.26 10.50
N VAL A 214 10.01 -10.32 10.76
CA VAL A 214 9.19 -10.44 11.95
C VAL A 214 10.08 -10.60 13.17
N ALA A 215 11.12 -11.44 13.10
CA ALA A 215 12.08 -11.62 14.18
C ALA A 215 12.79 -10.31 14.53
N ARG A 216 13.30 -9.57 13.53
CA ARG A 216 13.98 -8.29 13.77
C ARG A 216 13.05 -7.23 14.35
N ARG A 217 11.78 -7.19 13.92
CA ARG A 217 10.80 -6.22 14.45
C ARG A 217 10.35 -6.55 15.88
N LYS A 218 10.28 -7.83 16.21
CA LYS A 218 10.06 -8.30 17.59
C LYS A 218 11.22 -7.89 18.51
N GLU A 219 12.45 -8.14 18.07
CA GLU A 219 13.67 -7.71 18.77
C GLU A 219 13.67 -6.19 19.04
N LEU A 220 13.35 -5.37 18.03
CA LEU A 220 13.26 -3.90 18.18
C LEU A 220 12.12 -3.45 19.09
N ALA A 221 11.04 -4.21 19.16
CA ALA A 221 9.91 -3.93 20.03
C ALA A 221 10.11 -4.47 21.47
N GLY A 222 11.18 -5.24 21.70
CA GLY A 222 11.48 -5.87 22.98
C GLY A 222 10.53 -7.01 23.36
N ILE A 223 10.04 -7.76 22.36
CA ILE A 223 9.04 -8.84 22.50
C ILE A 223 9.51 -10.13 21.84
#